data_AF-A0A527WXR8-F1
#
_entry.id   AF-A0A527WXR8-F1
#
_cell.length_a   1.000
_cell.length_b   1.000
_cell.length_c   1.000
_cell.angle_alpha   90.00
_cell.angle_beta   90.00
_cell.angle_gamma   90.00
#
_symmetry.space_group_name_H-M   'P 1'
#
loop_
_entity.id
_entity.type
_entity.pdbx_description
1 polymer ?
#
loop_
_entity_poly.entity_id
_entity_poly.type
_entity_poly.pdbx_seq_one_letter_code
_entity_poly.pdbx_strand_id
1 'polypeptide(L)'
;MTTLVPFIGLSAVRPSHASPSGHFLLLAAVTAALLWLPRFWRARSDLAALAAMSECERRDIGLTAFDIENAIALPFDRDPTEVLARVVDDRRHRRES
;
A
#
# COMPACT_ATOMS: atom_id res chain seq x y z
N MET A 1 -44.80 -43.70 24.93
CA MET A 1 -43.90 -44.13 23.84
C MET A 1 -43.16 -42.91 23.34
N THR A 2 -41.83 -42.97 23.42
CA THR A 2 -40.90 -41.86 23.20
C THR A 2 -40.50 -41.83 21.72
N THR A 3 -40.87 -40.79 20.98
CA THR A 3 -40.39 -40.61 19.59
C THR A 3 -39.14 -39.74 19.59
N LEU A 4 -38.02 -40.38 19.22
CA LEU A 4 -36.69 -39.81 19.10
C LEU A 4 -36.63 -38.72 18.01
N VAL A 5 -35.99 -37.60 18.35
CA VAL A 5 -35.60 -36.52 17.43
C VAL A 5 -34.41 -37.00 16.58
N PRO A 6 -34.44 -36.88 15.25
CA PRO A 6 -33.22 -37.03 14.46
C PRO A 6 -32.41 -35.73 14.55
N PHE A 7 -31.29 -35.81 15.28
CA PHE A 7 -30.21 -34.83 15.29
C PHE A 7 -29.61 -34.77 13.88
N ILE A 8 -30.00 -33.77 13.08
CA ILE A 8 -29.43 -33.53 11.76
C ILE A 8 -28.00 -33.04 11.98
N GLY A 9 -27.04 -33.95 11.84
CA GLY A 9 -25.63 -33.64 11.78
C GLY A 9 -25.35 -32.71 10.62
N LEU A 10 -25.02 -31.45 10.93
CA LEU A 10 -24.33 -30.55 10.01
C LEU A 10 -23.01 -31.24 9.63
N SER A 11 -22.97 -31.89 8.47
CA SER A 11 -21.71 -32.27 7.83
C SER A 11 -21.03 -30.99 7.37
N ALA A 12 -20.31 -30.34 8.29
CA ALA A 12 -19.39 -29.28 7.97
C ALA A 12 -18.30 -29.86 7.07
N VAL A 13 -18.49 -29.76 5.75
CA VAL A 13 -17.42 -29.92 4.77
C VAL A 13 -16.40 -28.84 5.10
N ARG A 14 -15.39 -29.19 5.90
CA ARG A 14 -14.22 -28.32 6.10
C ARG A 14 -13.47 -28.32 4.77
N PRO A 15 -13.31 -27.18 4.08
CA PRO A 15 -12.45 -27.13 2.92
C PRO A 15 -11.04 -27.48 3.40
N SER A 16 -10.52 -28.60 2.91
CA SER A 16 -9.09 -28.92 3.02
C SER A 16 -8.34 -27.84 2.25
N HIS A 17 -7.91 -26.79 2.95
CA HIS A 17 -6.89 -25.89 2.44
C HIS A 17 -5.62 -26.73 2.28
N ALA A 18 -5.36 -27.19 1.06
CA ALA A 18 -4.10 -27.80 0.70
C ALA A 18 -3.01 -26.78 1.09
N SER A 19 -2.22 -27.13 2.10
CA SER A 19 -1.14 -26.27 2.57
C SER A 19 -0.17 -26.08 1.41
N PRO A 20 0.06 -24.85 0.93
CA PRO A 20 1.01 -24.63 -0.15
C PRO A 20 2.37 -25.16 0.29
N SER A 21 3.04 -25.87 -0.61
CA SER A 21 4.36 -26.41 -0.34
C SER A 21 5.34 -25.27 -0.02
N GLY A 22 6.32 -25.51 0.87
CA GLY A 22 7.27 -24.47 1.28
C GLY A 22 8.03 -23.84 0.11
N HIS A 23 8.27 -24.60 -0.96
CA HIS A 23 8.88 -24.12 -2.20
C HIS A 23 8.02 -23.07 -2.93
N PHE A 24 6.70 -23.27 -2.95
CA PHE A 24 5.77 -22.32 -3.55
C PHE A 24 5.75 -21.00 -2.76
N LEU A 25 5.73 -21.08 -1.43
CA LEU A 25 5.80 -19.89 -0.57
C LEU A 25 7.13 -19.14 -0.74
N LEU A 26 8.24 -19.86 -0.86
CA LEU A 26 9.56 -19.27 -1.07
C LEU A 26 9.66 -18.57 -2.44
N LEU A 27 9.18 -19.23 -3.50
CA LEU A 27 9.11 -18.62 -4.84
C LEU A 27 8.22 -17.38 -4.83
N ALA A 28 7.04 -17.44 -4.21
CA ALA A 28 6.14 -16.30 -4.09
C ALA A 28 6.82 -15.13 -3.36
N ALA A 29 7.47 -15.39 -2.22
CA ALA A 29 8.21 -14.38 -1.47
C ALA A 29 9.36 -13.75 -2.29
N VAL A 30 10.12 -14.57 -3.00
CA VAL A 30 11.21 -14.11 -3.89
C VAL A 30 10.66 -13.24 -5.02
N THR A 31 9.58 -13.67 -5.67
CA THR A 31 8.94 -12.85 -6.72
C THR A 31 8.38 -11.54 -6.18
N ALA A 32 7.77 -11.57 -4.99
CA ALA A 32 7.26 -10.37 -4.34
C ALA A 32 8.41 -9.40 -4.02
N ALA A 33 9.54 -9.88 -3.49
CA ALA A 33 10.72 -9.07 -3.22
C ALA A 33 11.33 -8.48 -4.51
N LEU A 34 11.44 -9.29 -5.56
CA LEU A 34 11.96 -8.87 -6.88
C LEU A 34 11.08 -7.81 -7.54
N LEU A 35 9.76 -7.85 -7.36
CA LEU A 35 8.83 -6.85 -7.89
C LEU A 35 8.74 -5.61 -6.98
N TRP A 36 8.93 -5.80 -5.67
CA TRP A 36 8.89 -4.71 -4.70
C TRP A 36 10.08 -3.75 -4.86
N LEU A 37 11.28 -4.29 -5.07
CA LEU A 37 12.50 -3.49 -5.17
C LEU A 37 12.46 -2.43 -6.30
N PRO A 38 12.16 -2.75 -7.58
CA PRO A 38 12.07 -1.73 -8.63
C PRO A 38 10.92 -0.74 -8.39
N ARG A 39 9.80 -1.18 -7.81
CA ARG A 39 8.68 -0.30 -7.45
C ARG A 39 9.09 0.71 -6.38
N PHE A 40 9.83 0.24 -5.37
CA PHE A 40 10.42 1.08 -4.33
C PHE A 40 11.41 2.10 -4.90
N TRP A 41 12.32 1.66 -5.77
CA TRP A 41 13.28 2.56 -6.42
C TRP A 41 12.62 3.64 -7.25
N ARG A 42 11.55 3.30 -7.97
CA ARG A 42 10.78 4.27 -8.76
C ARG A 42 10.09 5.31 -7.87
N ALA A 43 9.41 4.86 -6.81
CA ALA A 43 8.81 5.77 -5.84
C ALA A 43 9.85 6.72 -5.22
N ARG A 44 11.06 6.23 -4.96
CA ARG A 44 12.14 7.05 -4.39
C ARG A 44 12.81 7.98 -5.40
N SER A 45 12.90 7.58 -6.67
CA SER A 45 13.40 8.44 -7.75
C SER A 45 12.45 9.61 -8.01
N ASP A 46 11.14 9.37 -7.95
CA ASP A 46 10.13 10.40 -8.13
C ASP A 46 10.24 11.44 -6.99
N LEU A 47 10.41 10.97 -5.75
CA LEU A 47 10.70 11.85 -4.60
C LEU A 47 12.02 12.64 -4.77
N ALA A 48 13.07 12.00 -5.28
CA ALA A 48 14.35 12.65 -5.52
C ALA A 48 14.25 13.71 -6.63
N ALA A 49 13.46 13.46 -7.67
CA ALA A 49 13.17 14.43 -8.72
C ALA A 49 12.42 15.64 -8.14
N LEU A 50 11.40 15.42 -7.31
CA LEU A 50 10.69 16.49 -6.61
C LEU A 50 11.61 17.30 -5.69
N ALA A 51 12.50 16.63 -4.95
CA ALA A 51 13.47 17.31 -4.09
C ALA A 51 14.51 18.14 -4.87
N ALA A 52 14.82 17.74 -6.10
CA ALA A 52 15.73 18.46 -6.99
C ALA A 52 15.08 19.69 -7.65
N MET A 53 13.74 19.78 -7.67
CA MET A 53 13.02 20.94 -8.24
C MET A 53 13.22 22.19 -7.38
N SER A 54 13.27 23.34 -8.06
CA SER A 54 13.38 24.63 -7.36
C SER A 54 12.16 24.89 -6.47
N GLU A 55 12.32 25.73 -5.45
CA GLU A 55 11.21 26.09 -4.55
C GLU A 55 10.03 26.71 -5.31
N CYS A 56 10.30 27.51 -6.36
CA CYS A 56 9.27 28.11 -7.19
C CYS A 56 8.44 27.05 -7.93
N GLU A 57 9.10 26.07 -8.56
CA GLU A 57 8.42 24.99 -9.28
C GLU A 57 7.64 24.07 -8.33
N ARG A 58 8.20 23.76 -7.15
CA ARG A 58 7.47 23.01 -6.11
C ARG A 58 6.24 23.76 -5.62
N ARG A 59 6.35 25.08 -5.48
CA ARG A 59 5.24 25.90 -5.03
C ARG A 59 4.13 26.01 -6.08
N ASP A 60 4.46 25.96 -7.36
CA ASP A 60 3.49 25.94 -8.46
C ASP A 60 2.59 24.70 -8.39
N ILE A 61 3.17 23.55 -8.07
CA ILE A 61 2.42 22.30 -7.81
C ILE A 61 1.80 22.23 -6.41
N GLY A 62 1.93 23.30 -5.59
CA GLY A 62 1.35 23.37 -4.25
C GLY A 62 2.11 22.59 -3.16
N LEU A 63 3.32 22.12 -3.45
CA LEU A 63 4.20 21.41 -2.51
C LEU A 63 5.21 22.35 -1.86
N THR A 64 5.58 22.02 -0.62
CA THR A 64 6.63 22.73 0.11
C THR A 64 7.80 21.79 0.41
N ALA A 65 8.98 22.34 0.71
CA ALA A 65 10.13 21.56 1.16
C ALA A 65 9.81 20.62 2.33
N PHE A 66 9.00 21.11 3.28
CA PHE A 66 8.57 20.33 4.43
C PHE A 66 7.70 19.11 4.03
N ASP A 67 6.85 19.24 3.02
CA ASP A 67 6.03 18.12 2.55
C ASP A 67 6.89 17.02 1.93
N ILE A 68 7.94 17.39 1.20
CA ILE A 68 8.91 16.45 0.62
C ILE A 68 9.72 15.75 1.71
N GLU A 69 10.21 16.49 2.71
CA GLU A 69 10.92 15.90 3.86
C GLU A 69 10.02 14.93 4.64
N ASN A 70 8.76 15.30 4.86
CA ASN A 70 7.80 14.45 5.55
C ASN A 70 7.48 13.20 4.72
N ALA A 71 7.41 13.32 3.39
CA ALA A 71 7.21 12.19 2.49
C ALA A 71 8.42 11.24 2.45
N ILE A 72 9.64 11.75 2.64
CA ILE A 72 10.85 10.91 2.80
C ILE A 72 10.80 10.10 4.10
N ALA A 73 10.16 10.63 5.15
CA ALA A 73 9.99 9.96 6.44
C ALA A 73 8.86 8.91 6.45
N LEU A 74 8.10 8.76 5.36
CA LEU A 74 7.01 7.80 5.28
C LEU A 74 7.49 6.33 5.37
N PRO A 75 6.68 5.43 5.92
CA PRO A 75 6.94 4.00 5.87
C PRO A 75 6.99 3.50 4.43
N PHE A 76 7.89 2.54 4.17
CA PHE A 76 8.17 1.99 2.84
C PHE A 76 6.99 1.38 2.08
N ASP A 77 5.87 1.13 2.76
CA ASP A 77 4.68 0.52 2.18
C ASP A 77 3.77 1.55 1.48
N ARG A 78 3.97 2.84 1.72
CA ARG A 78 3.20 3.93 1.12
C ARG A 78 3.90 4.47 -0.13
N ASP A 79 3.12 4.69 -1.19
CA ASP A 79 3.60 5.48 -2.32
C ASP A 79 3.67 6.96 -1.91
N PRO A 80 4.87 7.57 -1.88
CA PRO A 80 5.05 8.94 -1.46
C PRO A 80 4.32 9.93 -2.38
N THR A 81 4.18 9.61 -3.67
CA THR A 81 3.51 10.46 -4.65
C THR A 81 2.01 10.56 -4.35
N GLU A 82 1.39 9.45 -3.94
CA GLU A 82 -0.03 9.42 -3.54
C GLU A 82 -0.27 10.26 -2.28
N VAL A 83 0.65 10.19 -1.30
CA VAL A 83 0.53 10.99 -0.08
C VAL A 83 0.66 12.48 -0.39
N LEU A 84 1.62 12.87 -1.23
CA LEU A 84 1.80 14.27 -1.63
C LEU A 84 0.59 14.80 -2.42
N ALA A 85 0.05 14.01 -3.36
CA ALA A 85 -1.17 14.37 -4.08
C ALA A 85 -2.33 14.66 -3.13
N ARG A 86 -2.52 13.81 -2.11
CA ARG A 86 -3.57 14.00 -1.10
C ARG A 86 -3.36 15.27 -0.26
N VAL A 87 -2.12 15.62 0.08
CA VAL A 87 -1.81 16.86 0.80
C VAL A 87 -2.15 18.09 -0.04
N VAL A 88 -1.83 18.06 -1.34
CA VAL A 88 -2.17 19.14 -2.28
C VAL A 88 -3.69 19.28 -2.40
N ASP A 89 -4.42 18.18 -2.55
CA ASP A 89 -5.88 18.19 -2.65
C ASP A 89 -6.54 18.72 -1.37
N ASP A 90 -6.11 18.30 -0.18
CA ASP A 90 -6.66 18.82 1.09
C ASP A 90 -6.47 20.33 1.21
N ARG A 91 -5.27 20.84 0.85
CA ARG A 91 -4.99 22.27 0.85
C ARG A 91 -5.83 23.02 -0.18
N ARG A 92 -6.05 22.44 -1.35
CA ARG A 92 -6.89 23.03 -2.38
C ARG A 92 -8.34 23.13 -1.90
N HIS A 93 -8.88 22.05 -1.34
CA HIS A 93 -10.25 22.02 -0.80
C HIS A 93 -10.46 23.07 0.29
N ARG A 94 -9.49 23.27 1.19
CA ARG A 94 -9.53 24.32 2.22
C ARG A 94 -9.50 25.76 1.69
N ARG A 95 -9.02 25.99 0.46
CA ARG A 95 -9.01 27.33 -0.17
C ARG A 95 -10.31 27.61 -0.91
N GLU A 96 -10.98 26.56 -1.38
CA GLU A 96 -12.23 26.62 -2.13
C GLU A 96 -13.47 26.59 -1.22
N SER A 97 -13.31 26.25 0.07
CA SER A 97 -14.35 26.26 1.12
C SER A 97 -14.37 27.58 1.89
#